data_AF-A0A4P1JTL8-F1
#
_entry.id   AF-A0A4P1JTL8-F1
#
_cell.length_a   1.000
_cell.length_b   1.000
_cell.length_c   1.000
_cell.angle_alpha   90.00
_cell.angle_beta   90.00
_cell.angle_gamma   90.00
#
_symmetry.space_group_name_H-M   'P 1'
#
loop_
_entity.id
_entity.type
_entity.pdbx_description
1 polymer ?
#
loop_
_entity_poly.entity_id
_entity_poly.type
_entity_poly.pdbx_seq_one_letter_code
_entity_poly.pdbx_strand_id
1 'polypeptide(L)'
;MLLAAVMLGLQLQALSPETQEIIAPVSMAIEEVRARHAVLGTALDDRARLERMGELDQAGRQVITRLDFSRIPDTERMAAVRAAGAVIEAVDQENQQALLAMTPPEGWFLKSRYGDKASAAAFHIIQHSDEGLWRRFLPVLEPLVATGEIDGQSYAMMFDRLATSEGRPQRYGTQFRCDNGKWRPYPIESVEDLETRREEMAFPVPFADYRAHFESQPQCPQTLSPPPPGMVVDD
;
A
#
# COMPACT_ATOMS: atom_id res chain seq x y z
N MET A 1 0.90 -8.65 20.84
CA MET A 1 -0.17 -7.61 20.79
C MET A 1 -0.13 -6.63 21.96
N LEU A 2 -0.10 -7.06 23.23
CA LEU A 2 -0.09 -6.12 24.38
C LEU A 2 1.05 -5.07 24.35
N LEU A 3 2.29 -5.48 24.05
CA LEU A 3 3.43 -4.56 24.02
C LEU A 3 3.33 -3.49 22.93
N ALA A 4 2.83 -3.85 21.73
CA ALA A 4 2.69 -2.94 20.60
C ALA A 4 1.58 -1.90 20.85
N ALA A 5 0.44 -2.33 21.43
CA ALA A 5 -0.63 -1.42 21.83
C ALA A 5 -0.20 -0.44 22.94
N VAL A 6 0.61 -0.90 23.91
CA VAL A 6 1.19 -0.05 24.96
C VAL A 6 2.18 0.96 24.37
N MET A 7 3.04 0.55 23.43
CA MET A 7 3.97 1.47 22.76
C MET A 7 3.26 2.50 21.88
N LEU A 8 2.21 2.11 21.16
CA LEU A 8 1.39 3.04 20.38
C LEU A 8 0.67 4.05 21.28
N GLY A 9 0.12 3.60 22.41
CA GLY A 9 -0.50 4.48 23.40
C GLY A 9 0.49 5.50 23.99
N LEU A 10 1.72 5.08 24.29
CA LEU A 10 2.78 5.97 24.77
C LEU A 10 3.24 6.97 23.72
N GLN A 11 3.30 6.56 22.44
CA GLN A 11 3.64 7.46 21.33
C GLN A 11 2.56 8.51 21.08
N LEU A 12 1.27 8.16 21.17
CA LEU A 12 0.18 9.12 21.05
C LEU A 12 0.18 10.13 22.22
N GLN A 13 0.42 9.68 23.45
CA GLN A 13 0.43 10.55 24.64
C GLN A 13 1.56 11.60 24.62
N ALA A 14 2.59 11.40 23.80
CA ALA A 14 3.67 12.37 23.61
C ALA A 14 3.34 13.49 22.61
N LEU A 15 2.24 13.38 21.86
CA LEU A 15 1.78 14.39 20.90
C LEU A 15 0.84 15.40 21.58
N SER A 16 0.86 16.65 21.13
CA SER A 16 -0.11 17.66 21.58
C SER A 16 -1.56 17.22 21.29
N PRO A 17 -2.55 17.69 22.07
CA PRO A 17 -3.96 17.42 21.81
C PRO A 17 -4.39 17.83 20.40
N GLU A 18 -3.88 18.96 19.88
CA GLU A 18 -4.17 19.42 18.53
C GLU A 18 -3.63 18.45 17.47
N THR A 19 -2.41 17.93 17.64
CA THR A 19 -1.84 16.92 16.74
C THR A 19 -2.62 15.61 16.81
N GLN A 20 -3.03 15.18 18.01
CA GLN A 20 -3.87 13.99 18.18
C GLN A 20 -5.20 14.13 17.43
N GLU A 21 -5.85 15.29 17.52
CA GLU A 21 -7.10 15.58 16.79
C GLU A 21 -6.92 15.50 15.27
N ILE A 22 -5.79 15.97 14.74
CA ILE A 22 -5.50 15.93 13.30
C ILE A 22 -5.38 14.49 12.79
N ILE A 23 -4.76 13.58 13.54
CA ILE A 23 -4.54 12.19 13.10
C ILE A 23 -5.64 11.21 13.53
N ALA A 24 -6.48 11.57 14.51
CA ALA A 24 -7.57 10.74 15.02
C ALA A 24 -8.51 10.17 13.94
N PRO A 25 -8.82 10.88 12.83
CA PRO A 25 -9.68 10.32 11.77
C PRO A 25 -9.20 8.98 11.19
N VAL A 26 -7.89 8.68 11.22
CA VAL A 26 -7.34 7.41 10.70
C VAL A 26 -7.83 6.22 11.53
N SER A 27 -7.71 6.29 12.85
CA SER A 27 -8.17 5.22 13.73
C SER A 27 -9.69 5.16 13.78
N MET A 28 -10.37 6.31 13.77
CA MET A 28 -11.84 6.36 13.74
C MET A 28 -12.43 5.63 12.54
N ALA A 29 -11.85 5.80 11.35
CA ALA A 29 -12.32 5.11 10.15
C ALA A 29 -12.16 3.58 10.25
N ILE A 30 -11.06 3.10 10.82
CA ILE A 30 -10.82 1.68 11.06
C ILE A 30 -11.85 1.13 12.07
N GLU A 31 -12.06 1.83 13.19
CA GLU A 31 -13.03 1.42 14.21
C GLU A 31 -14.47 1.43 13.69
N GLU A 32 -14.83 2.38 12.82
CA GLU A 32 -16.14 2.38 12.17
C GLU A 32 -16.34 1.13 11.29
N VAL A 33 -15.35 0.76 10.49
CA VAL A 33 -15.40 -0.47 9.68
C VAL A 33 -15.51 -1.71 10.58
N ARG A 34 -14.70 -1.79 11.65
CA ARG A 34 -14.77 -2.90 12.62
C ARG A 34 -16.14 -2.99 13.28
N ALA A 35 -16.72 -1.86 13.70
CA ALA A 35 -18.05 -1.81 14.29
C ALA A 35 -19.14 -2.29 13.32
N ARG A 36 -19.09 -1.85 12.05
CA ARG A 36 -19.99 -2.35 11.00
C ARG A 36 -19.86 -3.86 10.82
N HIS A 37 -18.64 -4.37 10.73
CA HIS A 37 -18.40 -5.81 10.55
C HIS A 37 -18.86 -6.63 11.76
N ALA A 38 -18.69 -6.10 12.98
CA ALA A 38 -19.17 -6.74 14.20
C ALA A 38 -20.69 -6.93 14.21
N VAL A 39 -21.45 -5.94 13.73
CA VAL A 39 -22.91 -6.03 13.56
C VAL A 39 -23.30 -7.10 12.53
N LEU A 40 -22.52 -7.24 11.46
CA LEU A 40 -22.76 -8.25 10.42
C LEU A 40 -22.38 -9.67 10.85
N GLY A 41 -21.66 -9.85 11.96
CA GLY A 41 -21.20 -11.15 12.43
C GLY A 41 -20.19 -11.83 11.50
N THR A 42 -20.08 -13.16 11.58
CA THR A 42 -19.14 -13.95 10.76
C THR A 42 -19.44 -13.81 9.27
N ALA A 43 -18.40 -13.67 8.44
CA ALA A 43 -18.56 -13.69 6.99
C ALA A 43 -19.14 -15.03 6.50
N LEU A 44 -20.01 -14.98 5.51
CA LEU A 44 -20.76 -16.14 5.02
C LEU A 44 -19.88 -17.13 4.25
N ASP A 45 -18.88 -16.61 3.55
CA ASP A 45 -17.93 -17.37 2.72
C ASP A 45 -16.59 -16.62 2.62
N ASP A 46 -15.62 -17.24 1.96
CA ASP A 46 -14.28 -16.67 1.78
C ASP A 46 -14.30 -15.38 0.95
N ARG A 47 -15.21 -15.26 -0.03
CA ARG A 47 -15.36 -14.04 -0.83
C ARG A 47 -15.75 -12.86 0.07
N ALA A 48 -16.82 -13.01 0.85
CA ALA A 48 -17.29 -11.98 1.77
C ALA A 48 -16.23 -11.65 2.83
N ARG A 49 -15.44 -12.66 3.26
CA ARG A 49 -14.33 -12.46 4.18
C ARG A 49 -13.21 -11.61 3.56
N LEU A 50 -12.79 -11.91 2.32
CA LEU A 50 -11.78 -11.14 1.60
C LEU A 50 -12.22 -9.72 1.31
N GLU A 51 -13.47 -9.52 0.87
CA GLU A 51 -14.03 -8.17 0.63
C GLU A 51 -14.01 -7.34 1.92
N ARG A 52 -14.36 -7.92 3.07
CA ARG A 52 -14.26 -7.25 4.39
C ARG A 52 -12.82 -6.95 4.80
N MET A 53 -11.88 -7.88 4.58
CA MET A 53 -10.46 -7.63 4.84
C MET A 53 -9.95 -6.47 4.00
N GLY A 54 -10.35 -6.38 2.72
CA GLY A 54 -10.04 -5.27 1.83
C GLY A 54 -10.64 -3.93 2.28
N GLU A 55 -11.90 -3.92 2.76
CA GLU A 55 -12.48 -2.71 3.36
C GLU A 55 -11.64 -2.21 4.54
N LEU A 56 -11.21 -3.12 5.41
CA LEU A 56 -10.43 -2.77 6.60
C LEU A 56 -9.00 -2.30 6.23
N ASP A 57 -8.35 -2.96 5.27
CA ASP A 57 -7.04 -2.57 4.71
C ASP A 57 -7.05 -1.13 4.17
N GLN A 58 -8.15 -0.74 3.50
CA GLN A 58 -8.26 0.57 2.86
C GLN A 58 -8.74 1.68 3.79
N ALA A 59 -9.43 1.35 4.89
CA ALA A 59 -10.13 2.32 5.74
C ALA A 59 -9.22 3.47 6.22
N GLY A 60 -8.10 3.14 6.88
CA GLY A 60 -7.17 4.15 7.36
C GLY A 60 -6.40 4.84 6.22
N ARG A 61 -6.08 4.10 5.15
CA ARG A 61 -5.31 4.59 3.99
C ARG A 61 -6.05 5.67 3.21
N GLN A 62 -7.36 5.51 3.02
CA GLN A 62 -8.19 6.52 2.37
C GLN A 62 -8.25 7.82 3.20
N VAL A 63 -8.15 7.73 4.52
CA VAL A 63 -8.18 8.92 5.38
C VAL A 63 -6.82 9.60 5.45
N ILE A 64 -5.75 8.85 5.73
CA ILE A 64 -4.41 9.41 5.95
C ILE A 64 -3.90 10.20 4.74
N THR A 65 -4.24 9.76 3.53
CA THR A 65 -3.88 10.43 2.27
C THR A 65 -4.53 11.80 2.08
N ARG A 66 -5.59 12.10 2.84
CA ARG A 66 -6.33 13.38 2.79
C ARG A 66 -6.03 14.29 3.98
N LEU A 67 -5.21 13.85 4.92
CA LEU A 67 -4.83 14.66 6.08
C LEU A 67 -3.81 15.72 5.69
N ASP A 68 -4.01 16.93 6.21
CA ASP A 68 -3.09 18.03 6.06
C ASP A 68 -2.07 18.06 7.21
N PHE A 69 -0.97 17.34 7.02
CA PHE A 69 0.13 17.30 7.99
C PHE A 69 0.90 18.63 8.12
N SER A 70 0.66 19.62 7.25
CA SER A 70 1.27 20.95 7.40
C SER A 70 0.71 21.72 8.60
N ARG A 71 -0.49 21.34 9.08
CA ARG A 71 -1.12 21.87 10.30
C ARG A 71 -0.47 21.39 11.59
N ILE A 72 0.38 20.37 11.52
CA ILE A 72 1.10 19.81 12.67
C ILE A 72 2.45 20.53 12.80
N PRO A 73 2.84 20.98 14.02
CA PRO A 73 4.15 21.57 14.27
C PRO A 73 5.29 20.68 13.76
N ASP A 74 6.33 21.27 13.17
CA ASP A 74 7.47 20.53 12.61
C ASP A 74 8.09 19.54 13.62
N THR A 75 8.11 19.91 14.91
CA THR A 75 8.61 19.09 16.02
C THR A 75 7.81 17.80 16.26
N GLU A 76 6.54 17.77 15.88
CA GLU A 76 5.63 16.63 16.08
C GLU A 76 5.30 15.90 14.79
N ARG A 77 5.47 16.52 13.61
CA ARG A 77 5.00 16.01 12.32
C ARG A 77 5.45 14.57 12.05
N MET A 78 6.72 14.27 12.28
CA MET A 78 7.25 12.92 12.09
C MET A 78 6.65 11.90 13.05
N ALA A 79 6.45 12.27 14.32
CA ALA A 79 5.84 11.40 15.31
C ALA A 79 4.36 11.16 14.99
N ALA A 80 3.65 12.19 14.52
CA ALA A 80 2.26 12.08 14.08
C ALA A 80 2.09 11.16 12.87
N VAL A 81 2.95 11.26 11.86
CA VAL A 81 2.96 10.35 10.69
C VAL A 81 3.18 8.90 11.15
N ARG A 82 4.16 8.66 12.03
CA ARG A 82 4.40 7.32 12.58
C ARG A 82 3.22 6.79 13.38
N ALA A 83 2.62 7.62 14.24
CA ALA A 83 1.48 7.22 15.05
C ALA A 83 0.27 6.86 14.19
N ALA A 84 -0.05 7.66 13.17
CA ALA A 84 -1.12 7.36 12.22
C ALA A 84 -0.83 6.08 11.40
N GLY A 85 0.41 5.94 10.93
CA GLY A 85 0.86 4.77 10.17
C GLY A 85 0.82 3.46 10.97
N ALA A 86 1.19 3.50 12.25
CA ALA A 86 1.21 2.31 13.11
C ALA A 86 -0.19 1.70 13.34
N VAL A 87 -1.25 2.51 13.29
CA VAL A 87 -2.63 2.00 13.34
C VAL A 87 -2.97 1.21 12.07
N ILE A 88 -2.53 1.69 10.90
CA ILE A 88 -2.69 0.99 9.62
C ILE A 88 -1.84 -0.28 9.61
N GLU A 89 -0.58 -0.22 10.07
CA GLU A 89 0.33 -1.36 10.12
C GLU A 89 -0.22 -2.51 10.99
N ALA A 90 -0.89 -2.19 12.09
CA ALA A 90 -1.56 -3.20 12.92
C ALA A 90 -2.65 -3.95 12.13
N VAL A 91 -3.45 -3.23 11.33
CA VAL A 91 -4.43 -3.84 10.42
C VAL A 91 -3.74 -4.66 9.33
N ASP A 92 -2.66 -4.14 8.74
CA ASP A 92 -1.90 -4.86 7.71
C ASP A 92 -1.43 -6.22 8.24
N GLN A 93 -0.85 -6.27 9.45
CA GLN A 93 -0.38 -7.50 10.08
C GLN A 93 -1.51 -8.50 10.35
N GLU A 94 -2.66 -8.04 10.86
CA GLU A 94 -3.84 -8.87 11.07
C GLU A 94 -4.36 -9.47 9.75
N ASN A 95 -4.49 -8.62 8.73
CA ASN A 95 -4.97 -9.02 7.41
C ASN A 95 -4.01 -9.99 6.71
N GLN A 96 -2.71 -9.75 6.77
CA GLN A 96 -1.69 -10.64 6.20
C GLN A 96 -1.75 -12.02 6.84
N GLN A 97 -1.80 -12.11 8.17
CA GLN A 97 -1.90 -13.39 8.87
C GLN A 97 -3.18 -14.15 8.48
N ALA A 98 -4.32 -13.46 8.45
CA ALA A 98 -5.58 -14.06 8.05
C ALA A 98 -5.58 -14.52 6.58
N LEU A 99 -5.02 -13.71 5.66
CA LEU A 99 -4.94 -14.03 4.23
C LEU A 99 -4.04 -15.24 3.98
N LEU A 100 -2.89 -15.31 4.65
CA LEU A 100 -1.97 -16.44 4.54
C LEU A 100 -2.61 -17.74 5.04
N ALA A 101 -3.41 -17.68 6.10
CA ALA A 101 -4.18 -18.82 6.59
C ALA A 101 -5.31 -19.26 5.63
N MET A 102 -5.77 -18.37 4.75
CA MET A 102 -6.81 -18.62 3.75
C MET A 102 -6.25 -18.98 2.36
N THR A 103 -4.92 -19.00 2.17
CA THR A 103 -4.33 -19.19 0.84
C THR A 103 -4.83 -20.51 0.24
N PRO A 104 -5.49 -20.48 -0.94
CA PRO A 104 -6.12 -21.68 -1.49
C PRO A 104 -5.06 -22.61 -2.11
N PRO A 105 -5.40 -23.89 -2.39
CA PRO A 105 -4.47 -24.86 -2.95
C PRO A 105 -3.83 -24.45 -4.28
N GLU A 106 -4.56 -23.70 -5.12
CA GLU A 106 -4.07 -23.12 -6.37
C GLU A 106 -3.11 -21.93 -6.17
N GLY A 107 -2.86 -21.52 -4.93
CA GLY A 107 -1.85 -20.52 -4.55
C GLY A 107 -2.34 -19.07 -4.57
N TRP A 108 -3.49 -18.77 -5.18
CA TRP A 108 -4.02 -17.41 -5.25
C TRP A 108 -5.55 -17.32 -5.24
N PHE A 109 -6.06 -16.18 -4.79
CA PHE A 109 -7.48 -15.84 -4.79
C PHE A 109 -7.93 -15.38 -6.18
N LEU A 110 -8.20 -16.36 -7.07
CA LEU A 110 -8.60 -16.14 -8.46
C LEU A 110 -9.90 -15.31 -8.57
N LYS A 111 -9.96 -14.40 -9.54
CA LYS A 111 -11.18 -13.62 -9.84
C LYS A 111 -12.33 -14.52 -10.26
N SER A 112 -12.08 -15.56 -11.07
CA SER A 112 -13.13 -16.49 -11.51
C SER A 112 -13.80 -17.26 -10.37
N ARG A 113 -13.12 -17.41 -9.24
CA ARG A 113 -13.64 -18.11 -8.05
C ARG A 113 -14.18 -17.16 -6.97
N TYR A 114 -13.42 -16.12 -6.66
CA TYR A 114 -13.71 -15.23 -5.53
C TYR A 114 -14.37 -13.91 -5.96
N GLY A 115 -14.33 -13.57 -7.25
CA GLY A 115 -14.78 -12.29 -7.79
C GLY A 115 -13.71 -11.19 -7.73
N ASP A 116 -13.89 -10.18 -8.58
CA ASP A 116 -12.89 -9.10 -8.78
C ASP A 116 -12.51 -8.39 -7.48
N LYS A 117 -13.51 -8.04 -6.67
CA LYS A 117 -13.30 -7.30 -5.41
C LYS A 117 -12.47 -8.09 -4.40
N ALA A 118 -12.78 -9.38 -4.24
CA ALA A 118 -12.08 -10.25 -3.31
C ALA A 118 -10.63 -10.51 -3.76
N SER A 119 -10.42 -10.73 -5.06
CA SER A 119 -9.07 -10.89 -5.63
C SER A 119 -8.24 -9.62 -5.48
N ALA A 120 -8.83 -8.45 -5.77
CA ALA A 120 -8.18 -7.15 -5.56
C ALA A 120 -7.85 -6.89 -4.09
N ALA A 121 -8.73 -7.27 -3.15
CA ALA A 121 -8.46 -7.17 -1.72
C ALA A 121 -7.24 -8.03 -1.31
N ALA A 122 -7.17 -9.28 -1.77
CA ALA A 122 -6.01 -10.14 -1.53
C ALA A 122 -4.71 -9.53 -2.08
N PHE A 123 -4.78 -8.96 -3.29
CA PHE A 123 -3.65 -8.25 -3.87
C PHE A 123 -3.20 -7.06 -3.00
N HIS A 124 -4.11 -6.17 -2.59
CA HIS A 124 -3.75 -5.01 -1.77
C HIS A 124 -3.11 -5.40 -0.44
N ILE A 125 -3.63 -6.42 0.23
CA ILE A 125 -3.09 -6.92 1.50
C ILE A 125 -1.64 -7.42 1.32
N ILE A 126 -1.36 -8.20 0.27
CA ILE A 126 0.01 -8.62 -0.03
C ILE A 126 0.87 -7.44 -0.49
N GLN A 127 0.31 -6.51 -1.26
CA GLN A 127 1.02 -5.33 -1.73
C GLN A 127 1.51 -4.46 -0.56
N HIS A 128 0.76 -4.39 0.53
CA HIS A 128 1.09 -3.66 1.77
C HIS A 128 1.93 -4.48 2.76
N SER A 129 2.47 -5.62 2.35
CA SER A 129 3.35 -6.42 3.18
C SER A 129 4.83 -6.10 2.97
N ASP A 130 5.70 -7.12 3.06
CA ASP A 130 7.15 -7.00 2.99
C ASP A 130 7.74 -7.71 1.76
N GLU A 131 9.04 -7.52 1.56
CA GLU A 131 9.78 -8.14 0.45
C GLU A 131 9.67 -9.67 0.42
N GLY A 132 9.55 -10.31 1.59
CA GLY A 132 9.45 -11.77 1.69
C GLY A 132 8.17 -12.28 1.04
N LEU A 133 7.04 -11.62 1.33
CA LEU A 133 5.77 -11.96 0.71
C LEU A 133 5.69 -11.52 -0.76
N TRP A 134 6.27 -10.39 -1.15
CA TRP A 134 6.34 -10.01 -2.58
C TRP A 134 7.13 -11.03 -3.39
N ARG A 135 8.30 -11.47 -2.92
CA ARG A 135 9.10 -12.53 -3.57
C ARG A 135 8.33 -13.85 -3.66
N ARG A 136 7.55 -14.19 -2.63
CA ARG A 136 6.73 -15.41 -2.61
C ARG A 136 5.61 -15.37 -3.64
N PHE A 137 4.87 -14.27 -3.74
CA PHE A 137 3.65 -14.21 -4.54
C PHE A 137 3.85 -13.72 -5.96
N LEU A 138 4.89 -12.93 -6.28
CA LEU A 138 5.12 -12.47 -7.66
C LEU A 138 5.16 -13.61 -8.70
N PRO A 139 5.89 -14.73 -8.49
CA PRO A 139 5.89 -15.84 -9.44
C PRO A 139 4.52 -16.55 -9.57
N VAL A 140 3.68 -16.45 -8.53
CA VAL A 140 2.32 -16.99 -8.55
C VAL A 140 1.40 -16.08 -9.37
N LEU A 141 1.56 -14.76 -9.26
CA LEU A 141 0.73 -13.78 -9.96
C LEU A 141 1.06 -13.63 -11.44
N GLU A 142 2.33 -13.76 -11.82
CA GLU A 142 2.79 -13.55 -13.20
C GLU A 142 1.98 -14.33 -14.25
N PRO A 143 1.79 -15.66 -14.15
CA PRO A 143 0.99 -16.39 -15.14
C PRO A 143 -0.50 -16.03 -15.11
N LEU A 144 -1.00 -15.49 -13.99
CA LEU A 144 -2.40 -15.10 -13.81
C LEU A 144 -2.75 -13.80 -14.56
N VAL A 145 -1.75 -13.00 -14.94
CA VAL A 145 -1.97 -11.79 -15.75
C VAL A 145 -2.51 -12.19 -17.12
N ALA A 146 -1.89 -13.20 -17.75
CA ALA A 146 -2.25 -13.67 -19.08
C ALA A 146 -3.67 -14.27 -19.15
N THR A 147 -4.16 -14.83 -18.04
CA THR A 147 -5.53 -15.36 -17.93
C THR A 147 -6.53 -14.31 -17.42
N GLY A 148 -6.08 -13.10 -17.10
CA GLY A 148 -6.91 -12.03 -16.55
C GLY A 148 -7.32 -12.23 -15.09
N GLU A 149 -6.79 -13.26 -14.42
CA GLU A 149 -7.07 -13.62 -13.02
C GLU A 149 -6.40 -12.66 -12.01
N ILE A 150 -5.46 -11.83 -12.47
CA ILE A 150 -4.96 -10.65 -11.77
C ILE A 150 -4.87 -9.49 -12.77
N ASP A 151 -5.10 -8.26 -12.32
CA ASP A 151 -4.89 -7.08 -13.17
C ASP A 151 -3.40 -6.89 -13.46
N GLY A 152 -3.04 -6.63 -14.72
CA GLY A 152 -1.64 -6.38 -15.11
C GLY A 152 -1.00 -5.24 -14.34
N GLN A 153 -1.74 -4.14 -14.11
CA GLN A 153 -1.31 -3.03 -13.27
C GLN A 153 -0.99 -3.44 -11.83
N SER A 154 -1.80 -4.33 -11.25
CA SER A 154 -1.57 -4.84 -9.90
C SER A 154 -0.26 -5.63 -9.84
N TYR A 155 -0.06 -6.56 -10.78
CA TYR A 155 1.22 -7.26 -10.90
C TYR A 155 2.41 -6.30 -11.07
N ALA A 156 2.30 -5.34 -12.00
CA ALA A 156 3.33 -4.34 -12.29
C ALA A 156 3.70 -3.51 -11.06
N MET A 157 2.72 -3.09 -10.24
CA MET A 157 2.96 -2.35 -9.00
C MET A 157 3.76 -3.15 -7.98
N MET A 158 3.46 -4.44 -7.82
CA MET A 158 4.18 -5.28 -6.87
C MET A 158 5.59 -5.62 -7.38
N PHE A 159 5.72 -5.83 -8.69
CA PHE A 159 7.01 -6.08 -9.33
C PHE A 159 7.96 -4.89 -9.12
N ASP A 160 7.51 -3.69 -9.45
CA ASP A 160 8.32 -2.47 -9.32
C ASP A 160 8.62 -2.16 -7.86
N ARG A 161 7.70 -2.44 -6.93
CA ARG A 161 7.96 -2.27 -5.50
C ARG A 161 9.06 -3.21 -4.99
N LEU A 162 9.05 -4.48 -5.39
CA LEU A 162 10.16 -5.39 -5.07
C LEU A 162 11.46 -4.94 -5.74
N ALA A 163 11.42 -4.57 -7.03
CA ALA A 163 12.62 -4.12 -7.74
C ALA A 163 13.27 -2.92 -7.04
N THR A 164 12.47 -1.91 -6.71
CA THR A 164 12.96 -0.70 -6.04
C THR A 164 13.41 -0.97 -4.61
N SER A 165 12.78 -1.88 -3.86
CA SER A 165 13.26 -2.24 -2.52
C SER A 165 14.61 -2.97 -2.58
N GLU A 166 14.85 -3.74 -3.64
CA GLU A 166 16.11 -4.44 -3.91
C GLU A 166 17.19 -3.55 -4.56
N GLY A 167 16.95 -2.23 -4.69
CA GLY A 167 17.91 -1.32 -5.32
C GLY A 167 18.00 -1.44 -6.84
N ARG A 168 17.09 -2.16 -7.48
CA ARG A 168 17.02 -2.34 -8.94
C ARG A 168 16.14 -1.27 -9.58
N PRO A 169 16.40 -0.89 -10.85
CA PRO A 169 15.47 -0.06 -11.60
C PRO A 169 14.14 -0.79 -11.77
N GLN A 170 13.06 0.00 -11.81
CA GLN A 170 11.70 -0.48 -12.01
C GLN A 170 11.40 -0.71 -13.50
N ARG A 171 10.44 -1.58 -13.80
CA ARG A 171 10.09 -1.98 -15.17
C ARG A 171 8.91 -1.21 -15.74
N TYR A 172 7.91 -0.90 -14.91
CA TYR A 172 6.62 -0.34 -15.37
C TYR A 172 6.37 1.10 -14.91
N GLY A 173 7.27 1.67 -14.10
CA GLY A 173 7.23 3.07 -13.69
C GLY A 173 6.18 3.35 -12.61
N THR A 174 5.83 2.40 -11.74
CA THR A 174 4.77 2.59 -10.75
C THR A 174 5.22 3.23 -9.43
N GLN A 175 6.53 3.23 -9.14
CA GLN A 175 7.08 3.62 -7.85
C GLN A 175 7.72 5.00 -7.91
N PHE A 176 7.37 5.82 -6.91
CA PHE A 176 7.84 7.19 -6.74
C PHE A 176 8.47 7.36 -5.36
N ARG A 177 9.39 8.31 -5.25
CA ARG A 177 10.07 8.74 -4.03
C ARG A 177 9.93 10.24 -3.83
N CYS A 178 10.11 10.67 -2.59
CA CYS A 178 10.21 12.09 -2.30
C CYS A 178 11.65 12.55 -2.41
N ASP A 179 11.92 13.47 -3.32
CA ASP A 179 13.23 14.08 -3.52
C ASP A 179 13.11 15.59 -3.32
N ASN A 180 13.72 16.09 -2.25
CA ASN A 180 13.68 17.52 -1.90
C ASN A 180 12.25 18.10 -1.89
N GLY A 181 11.29 17.35 -1.33
CA GLY A 181 9.89 17.74 -1.24
C GLY A 181 9.10 17.59 -2.54
N LYS A 182 9.68 17.00 -3.59
CA LYS A 182 9.01 16.72 -4.87
C LYS A 182 8.92 15.22 -5.12
N TRP A 183 7.80 14.76 -5.64
CA TRP A 183 7.68 13.38 -6.12
C TRP A 183 8.51 13.20 -7.38
N ARG A 184 9.36 12.17 -7.40
CA ARG A 184 10.12 11.74 -8.57
C ARG A 184 10.01 10.23 -8.73
N PRO A 185 9.95 9.70 -9.96
CA PRO A 185 9.98 8.25 -10.16
C PRO A 185 11.33 7.69 -9.69
N TYR A 186 11.34 6.43 -9.25
CA TYR A 186 12.57 5.66 -9.16
C TYR A 186 13.14 5.37 -10.56
N PRO A 187 14.45 5.05 -10.71
CA PRO A 187 15.06 4.73 -12.00
C PRO A 187 14.31 3.64 -12.77
N ILE A 188 14.19 3.77 -14.08
CA ILE A 188 13.42 2.87 -14.97
C ILE A 188 14.37 2.11 -15.88
N GLU A 189 14.18 0.79 -16.04
CA GLU A 189 15.07 -0.10 -16.83
C GLU A 189 15.32 0.42 -18.27
N SER A 190 14.27 0.88 -18.94
CA SER A 190 14.31 1.44 -20.30
C SER A 190 13.12 2.38 -20.45
N VAL A 191 13.38 3.67 -20.63
CA VAL A 191 12.31 4.66 -20.85
C VAL A 191 11.69 4.51 -22.24
N GLU A 192 12.47 4.06 -23.22
CA GLU A 192 12.02 3.83 -24.60
C GLU A 192 10.98 2.69 -24.68
N ASP A 193 11.21 1.59 -23.96
CA ASP A 193 10.31 0.43 -23.96
C ASP A 193 9.20 0.51 -22.88
N LEU A 194 9.14 1.60 -22.12
CA LEU A 194 8.24 1.72 -20.97
C LEU A 194 6.77 1.66 -21.38
N GLU A 195 6.39 2.41 -22.41
CA GLU A 195 4.98 2.47 -22.82
C GLU A 195 4.50 1.13 -23.37
N THR A 196 5.30 0.44 -24.18
CA THR A 196 4.99 -0.93 -24.65
C THR A 196 4.69 -1.87 -23.49
N ARG A 197 5.53 -1.87 -22.45
CA ARG A 197 5.34 -2.71 -21.26
C ARG A 197 4.11 -2.32 -20.45
N ARG A 198 3.75 -1.03 -20.43
CA ARG A 198 2.54 -0.52 -19.76
C ARG A 198 1.28 -0.86 -20.56
N GLU A 199 1.33 -0.84 -21.87
CA GLU A 199 0.24 -1.29 -22.75
C GLU A 199 -0.03 -2.79 -22.57
N GLU A 200 1.01 -3.63 -22.53
CA GLU A 200 0.89 -5.08 -22.24
C GLU A 200 0.24 -5.36 -20.88
N MET A 201 0.45 -4.49 -19.90
CA MET A 201 -0.15 -4.56 -18.56
C MET A 201 -1.49 -3.81 -18.44
N ALA A 202 -2.04 -3.33 -19.55
CA ALA A 202 -3.31 -2.60 -19.63
C ALA A 202 -3.38 -1.40 -18.67
N PHE A 203 -2.31 -0.60 -18.58
CA PHE A 203 -2.36 0.69 -17.88
C PHE A 203 -3.35 1.65 -18.56
N PRO A 204 -4.15 2.41 -17.80
CA PRO A 204 -5.23 3.23 -18.36
C PRO A 204 -4.72 4.58 -18.89
N VAL A 205 -3.50 4.95 -18.51
CA VAL A 205 -2.86 6.22 -18.86
C VAL A 205 -1.39 6.01 -19.19
N PRO A 206 -0.83 6.77 -20.15
CA PRO A 206 0.61 6.81 -20.41
C PRO A 206 1.42 7.14 -19.15
N PHE A 207 2.70 6.76 -19.13
CA PHE A 207 3.58 7.11 -18.01
C PHE A 207 3.72 8.62 -17.83
N ALA A 208 3.71 9.40 -18.91
CA ALA A 208 3.80 10.85 -18.84
C ALA A 208 2.68 11.48 -17.99
N ASP A 209 1.44 11.03 -18.19
CA ASP A 209 0.27 11.50 -17.44
C ASP A 209 0.29 10.99 -15.99
N TYR A 210 0.70 9.74 -15.80
CA TYR A 210 0.90 9.16 -14.47
C TYR A 210 1.94 9.96 -13.67
N ARG A 211 3.09 10.26 -14.26
CA ARG A 211 4.14 11.08 -13.66
C ARG A 211 3.63 12.49 -13.34
N ALA A 212 2.94 13.14 -14.27
CA ALA A 212 2.38 14.46 -14.04
C ALA A 212 1.40 14.47 -12.85
N HIS A 213 0.60 13.41 -12.67
CA HIS A 213 -0.27 13.28 -11.50
C HIS A 213 0.52 13.29 -10.19
N PHE A 214 1.62 12.53 -10.08
CA PHE A 214 2.47 12.53 -8.87
C PHE A 214 3.19 13.85 -8.67
N GLU A 215 3.75 14.45 -9.72
CA GLU A 215 4.46 15.74 -9.65
C GLU A 215 3.53 16.90 -9.28
N SER A 216 2.22 16.76 -9.51
CA SER A 216 1.20 17.75 -9.12
C SER A 216 0.76 17.68 -7.65
N GLN A 217 1.13 16.61 -6.93
CA GLN A 217 0.77 16.45 -5.52
C GLN A 217 1.49 17.50 -4.66
N PRO A 218 0.92 17.86 -3.48
CA PRO A 218 1.60 18.72 -2.50
C PRO A 218 2.98 18.18 -2.12
N GLN A 219 3.82 19.06 -1.56
CA GLN A 219 5.16 18.67 -1.13
C GLN A 219 5.10 17.44 -0.23
N CYS A 220 5.78 16.39 -0.67
CA CYS A 220 5.85 15.16 0.10
C CYS A 220 6.69 15.37 1.36
N PRO A 221 6.32 14.74 2.50
CA PRO A 221 7.24 14.66 3.63
C PRO A 221 8.51 13.97 3.13
N GLN A 222 9.70 14.56 3.38
CA GLN A 222 10.97 13.95 2.97
C GLN A 222 10.98 12.46 3.38
N THR A 223 11.20 11.58 2.42
CA THR A 223 11.36 10.15 2.70
C THR A 223 12.59 9.99 3.59
N LEU A 224 12.39 9.48 4.80
CA LEU A 224 13.47 9.23 5.76
C LEU A 224 14.39 8.09 5.32
N SER A 225 13.95 7.28 4.37
CA SER A 225 14.78 6.24 3.77
C SER A 225 15.54 6.85 2.60
N PRO A 226 16.88 6.95 2.67
CA PRO A 226 17.67 7.24 1.48
C PRO A 226 17.37 6.17 0.42
N PRO A 227 17.57 6.48 -0.88
CA PRO A 227 17.47 5.46 -1.93
C PRO A 227 18.32 4.24 -1.53
N PRO A 228 17.85 3.01 -1.82
CA PRO A 228 18.59 1.80 -1.46
C PRO A 228 20.03 1.87 -1.98
N PRO A 229 21.00 1.32 -1.23
CA PRO A 229 22.40 1.33 -1.64
C PRO A 229 22.58 0.82 -3.08
N GLY A 230 23.28 1.59 -3.93
CA GLY A 230 23.54 1.22 -5.33
C GLY A 230 22.57 1.79 -6.36
N MET A 231 21.48 2.42 -5.93
CA MET A 231 20.56 3.10 -6.82
C MET A 231 21.13 4.47 -7.22
N VAL A 232 21.66 4.58 -8.45
CA VAL A 232 22.05 5.86 -9.04
C VAL A 232 20.77 6.63 -9.35
N VAL A 233 20.66 7.80 -8.75
CA VAL A 233 19.56 8.73 -8.99
C VAL A 233 20.06 9.73 -10.01
N ASP A 234 19.50 9.72 -11.22
CA ASP A 234 19.76 10.77 -12.19
C ASP A 234 19.03 12.06 -11.75
N ASP A 235 19.78 13.16 -11.70
CA ASP A 235 19.33 14.51 -11.27
C ASP A 235 18.42 15.21 -12.28
#